data_AF-A0A9E5DCI1-F1
#
_entry.id   AF-A0A9E5DCI1-F1
#
_cell.length_a   1.000
_cell.length_b   1.000
_cell.length_c   1.000
_cell.angle_alpha   90.00
_cell.angle_beta   90.00
_cell.angle_gamma   90.00
#
_symmetry.space_group_name_H-M   'P 1'
#
loop_
_entity.id
_entity.type
_entity.pdbx_description
1 polymer ?
#
loop_
_entity_poly.entity_id
_entity_poly.type
_entity_poly.pdbx_seq_one_letter_code
_entity_poly.pdbx_strand_id
1 'polypeptide(L)'
;MEKMSYNPTSNPFLRTSMDYIPLTHSLSNSLGIALIVFLVFWKLKDKTWGIALSMGVLSHWFIDFIAHTPDMPLIFNSYKVGLGLWNYPWIAFLLEVGFFIGAGYYLYKGSENLKRPIILMTFLVIFYAPTMFAPEGEVPVAVMSILSLSFYIIFAALAWWSEKKKK
;
A
#
# COMPACT_ATOMS: atom_id res chain seq x y z
N MET A 1 -21.31 -10.59 1.38
CA MET A 1 -19.91 -10.68 1.87
C MET A 1 -19.01 -10.41 0.68
N GLU A 2 -17.90 -9.70 0.87
CA GLU A 2 -16.94 -9.49 -0.22
C GLU A 2 -16.33 -10.84 -0.64
N LYS A 3 -16.04 -10.99 -1.93
CA LYS A 3 -15.58 -12.25 -2.50
C LYS A 3 -14.36 -12.00 -3.38
N MET A 4 -13.31 -12.76 -3.10
CA MET A 4 -12.12 -12.87 -3.93
C MET A 4 -11.91 -14.35 -4.27
N SER A 5 -11.34 -14.60 -5.45
CA SER A 5 -10.97 -15.94 -5.89
C SER A 5 -9.50 -15.99 -6.26
N TYR A 6 -8.91 -17.17 -6.18
CA TYR A 6 -7.55 -17.39 -6.66
C TYR A 6 -7.57 -17.57 -8.19
N ASN A 7 -6.63 -16.91 -8.86
CA ASN A 7 -6.44 -16.93 -10.30
C ASN A 7 -5.06 -17.51 -10.62
N PRO A 8 -4.95 -18.71 -11.21
CA PRO A 8 -3.65 -19.33 -11.49
C PRO A 8 -2.98 -18.62 -12.68
N THR A 9 -2.11 -17.66 -12.37
CA THR A 9 -1.36 -16.88 -13.37
C THR A 9 0.11 -16.75 -12.98
N SER A 10 0.99 -16.66 -13.98
CA SER A 10 2.41 -16.36 -13.75
C SER A 10 2.66 -14.90 -13.34
N ASN A 11 1.67 -14.03 -13.49
CA ASN A 11 1.77 -12.65 -13.05
C ASN A 11 1.53 -12.55 -11.53
N PRO A 12 2.54 -12.12 -10.73
CA PRO A 12 2.44 -12.14 -9.28
C PRO A 12 1.38 -11.21 -8.69
N PHE A 13 1.02 -10.14 -9.41
CA PHE A 13 0.02 -9.16 -8.98
C PHE A 13 -1.42 -9.57 -9.27
N LEU A 14 -1.63 -10.53 -10.17
CA LEU A 14 -2.97 -10.89 -10.68
C LEU A 14 -3.45 -12.27 -10.20
N ARG A 15 -2.80 -12.82 -9.17
CA ARG A 15 -3.14 -14.11 -8.54
C ARG A 15 -4.45 -14.08 -7.75
N THR A 16 -4.95 -12.89 -7.43
CA THR A 16 -6.22 -12.70 -6.72
C THR A 16 -7.18 -11.95 -7.63
N SER A 17 -8.35 -12.54 -7.89
CA SER A 17 -9.42 -11.91 -8.64
C SER A 17 -10.46 -11.29 -7.71
N MET A 18 -10.86 -10.06 -8.03
CA MET A 18 -11.83 -9.27 -7.27
C MET A 18 -13.25 -9.46 -7.79
N ASP A 19 -13.85 -10.60 -7.44
CA ASP A 19 -15.17 -11.01 -7.94
C ASP A 19 -16.27 -10.03 -7.51
N TYR A 20 -16.34 -9.72 -6.21
CA TYR A 20 -17.39 -8.89 -5.62
C TYR A 20 -16.88 -8.10 -4.42
N ILE A 21 -16.58 -6.81 -4.60
CA ILE A 21 -15.93 -5.97 -3.58
C ILE A 21 -16.59 -4.58 -3.51
N PRO A 22 -17.86 -4.50 -3.10
CA PRO A 22 -18.62 -3.25 -3.14
C PRO A 22 -18.17 -2.20 -2.12
N LEU A 23 -17.51 -2.60 -1.03
CA LEU A 23 -17.22 -1.71 0.09
C LEU A 23 -15.74 -1.34 0.09
N THR A 24 -14.84 -2.30 0.24
CA THR A 24 -13.43 -2.00 0.55
C THR A 24 -12.67 -1.30 -0.58
N HIS A 25 -13.06 -1.50 -1.85
CA HIS A 25 -12.33 -0.97 -3.01
C HIS A 25 -13.15 0.00 -3.87
N SER A 26 -14.36 0.38 -3.44
CA SER A 26 -15.18 1.32 -4.20
C SER A 26 -14.79 2.77 -3.93
N LEU A 27 -14.68 3.60 -4.99
CA LEU A 27 -14.37 5.03 -4.83
C LEU A 27 -15.37 5.73 -3.91
N SER A 28 -16.67 5.40 -4.06
CA SER A 28 -17.73 5.93 -3.20
C SER A 28 -17.47 5.68 -1.71
N ASN A 29 -16.98 4.49 -1.36
CA ASN A 29 -16.69 4.15 0.03
C ASN A 29 -15.38 4.81 0.51
N SER A 30 -14.35 4.83 -0.33
CA SER A 30 -13.09 5.53 -0.02
C SER A 30 -13.30 7.02 0.24
N LEU A 31 -14.19 7.67 -0.53
CA LEU A 31 -14.62 9.06 -0.28
C LEU A 31 -15.37 9.20 1.06
N GLY A 32 -16.28 8.27 1.37
CA GLY A 32 -17.00 8.25 2.64
C GLY A 32 -16.05 8.13 3.84
N ILE A 33 -15.09 7.20 3.79
CA ILE A 33 -14.07 7.03 4.83
C ILE A 33 -13.17 8.26 4.93
N ALA A 34 -12.70 8.81 3.80
CA ALA A 34 -11.88 10.01 3.80
C ALA A 34 -12.60 11.20 4.45
N LEU A 35 -13.91 11.35 4.21
CA LEU A 35 -14.73 12.37 4.87
C LEU A 35 -14.84 12.14 6.38
N ILE A 36 -15.08 10.90 6.81
CA ILE A 36 -15.14 10.55 8.24
C ILE A 36 -13.80 10.87 8.91
N VAL A 37 -12.68 10.45 8.31
CA VAL A 37 -11.33 10.73 8.83
C VAL A 37 -11.07 12.23 8.91
N PHE A 38 -11.43 13.00 7.88
CA PHE A 38 -11.33 14.46 7.89
C PHE A 38 -12.09 15.06 9.08
N LEU A 39 -13.37 14.70 9.25
CA LEU A 39 -14.22 15.27 10.30
C LEU A 39 -13.72 14.91 11.69
N VAL A 40 -13.32 13.65 11.92
CA VAL A 40 -12.79 13.19 13.21
C VAL A 40 -11.51 13.93 13.58
N PHE A 41 -10.52 13.98 12.69
CA PHE A 41 -9.24 14.60 13.01
C PHE A 41 -9.27 16.12 12.98
N TRP A 42 -10.18 16.72 12.24
CA TRP A 42 -10.46 18.15 12.38
C TRP A 42 -10.96 18.50 13.78
N LYS A 43 -11.82 17.66 14.37
CA LYS A 43 -12.35 17.88 15.72
C LYS A 43 -11.38 17.50 16.84
N LEU A 44 -10.60 16.44 16.68
CA LEU A 44 -9.67 15.96 17.70
C LEU A 44 -8.33 16.72 17.71
N LYS A 45 -7.94 17.31 16.57
CA LYS A 45 -6.68 18.03 16.39
C LYS A 45 -6.96 19.38 15.73
N ASP A 46 -6.74 19.49 14.43
CA ASP A 46 -6.98 20.69 13.64
C ASP A 46 -7.30 20.33 12.18
N LYS A 47 -7.65 21.35 11.40
CA LYS A 47 -8.02 21.19 9.98
C LYS A 47 -6.85 20.61 9.16
N THR A 48 -5.61 20.94 9.48
CA THR A 48 -4.42 20.46 8.75
C THR A 48 -4.26 18.96 8.91
N TRP A 49 -4.40 18.44 10.15
CA TRP A 49 -4.40 17.00 10.41
C TRP A 49 -5.54 16.28 9.70
N GLY A 50 -6.75 16.85 9.75
CA GLY A 50 -7.91 16.32 9.03
C GLY A 50 -7.65 16.20 7.52
N ILE A 51 -7.13 17.26 6.89
CA ILE A 51 -6.79 17.27 5.47
C ILE A 51 -5.71 16.23 5.17
N ALA A 52 -4.59 16.26 5.88
CA ALA A 52 -3.45 15.37 5.62
C ALA A 52 -3.84 13.88 5.68
N LEU A 53 -4.59 13.48 6.71
CA LEU A 53 -5.01 12.09 6.87
C LEU A 53 -6.10 11.68 5.87
N SER A 54 -7.06 12.56 5.58
CA SER A 54 -8.08 12.28 4.56
C SER A 54 -7.50 12.16 3.16
N MET A 55 -6.50 12.98 2.82
CA MET A 55 -5.75 12.85 1.57
C MET A 55 -4.94 11.57 1.52
N GLY A 56 -4.29 11.20 2.64
CA GLY A 56 -3.58 9.92 2.74
C GLY A 56 -4.51 8.73 2.51
N VAL A 57 -5.70 8.75 3.12
CA VAL A 57 -6.75 7.77 2.83
C VAL A 57 -7.10 7.83 1.35
N LEU A 58 -7.57 8.94 0.79
CA LEU A 58 -8.07 8.96 -0.58
C LEU A 58 -7.00 8.61 -1.63
N SER A 59 -5.72 8.88 -1.34
CA SER A 59 -4.61 8.56 -2.25
C SER A 59 -4.49 7.06 -2.57
N HIS A 60 -4.88 6.15 -1.65
CA HIS A 60 -4.79 4.71 -1.92
C HIS A 60 -5.60 4.34 -3.17
N TRP A 61 -6.84 4.82 -3.26
CA TRP A 61 -7.72 4.46 -4.35
C TRP A 61 -7.18 4.93 -5.71
N PHE A 62 -6.57 6.12 -5.76
CA PHE A 62 -5.98 6.63 -7.01
C PHE A 62 -4.72 5.87 -7.42
N ILE A 63 -3.90 5.46 -6.45
CA ILE A 63 -2.74 4.60 -6.72
C ILE A 63 -3.23 3.23 -7.22
N ASP A 64 -4.27 2.68 -6.60
CA ASP A 64 -4.89 1.42 -7.00
C ASP A 64 -5.49 1.53 -8.40
N PHE A 65 -6.18 2.63 -8.75
CA PHE A 65 -6.69 2.86 -10.09
C PHE A 65 -5.58 2.80 -11.18
N ILE A 66 -4.36 3.27 -10.87
CA ILE A 66 -3.22 3.16 -11.79
C ILE A 66 -2.72 1.71 -11.85
N ALA A 67 -2.61 1.06 -10.68
CA ALA A 67 -2.05 -0.27 -10.51
C ALA A 67 -2.94 -1.38 -11.11
N HIS A 68 -4.19 -1.41 -10.68
CA HIS A 68 -5.15 -2.46 -10.93
C HIS A 68 -5.60 -2.54 -12.39
N THR A 69 -5.96 -3.76 -12.80
CA THR A 69 -6.73 -3.97 -14.04
C THR A 69 -8.13 -3.36 -13.89
N PRO A 70 -9.01 -3.38 -14.91
CA PRO A 70 -10.39 -2.90 -14.79
C PRO A 70 -11.27 -3.71 -13.81
N ASP A 71 -10.88 -3.73 -12.53
CA ASP A 71 -11.47 -4.48 -11.43
C ASP A 71 -11.90 -3.58 -10.26
N MET A 72 -11.47 -2.31 -10.22
CA MET A 72 -11.78 -1.34 -9.15
C MET A 72 -13.13 -0.66 -9.35
N PRO A 73 -14.13 -0.85 -8.47
CA PRO A 73 -15.43 -0.22 -8.66
C PRO A 73 -15.43 1.30 -8.39
N LEU A 74 -16.22 2.06 -9.14
CA LEU A 74 -16.48 3.47 -8.81
C LEU A 74 -17.59 3.60 -7.76
N ILE A 75 -18.71 2.90 -7.97
CA ILE A 75 -19.90 2.98 -7.12
C ILE A 75 -20.30 1.56 -6.74
N PHE A 76 -20.17 1.22 -5.46
CA PHE A 76 -20.39 -0.13 -4.97
C PHE A 76 -19.62 -1.18 -5.79
N ASN A 77 -20.26 -2.09 -6.51
CA ASN A 77 -19.59 -3.07 -7.37
C ASN A 77 -19.78 -2.78 -8.87
N SER A 78 -20.16 -1.54 -9.21
CA SER A 78 -20.48 -1.11 -10.58
C SER A 78 -19.42 -0.17 -11.13
N TYR A 79 -19.34 -0.13 -12.47
CA TYR A 79 -18.39 0.70 -13.22
C TYR A 79 -16.94 0.43 -12.80
N LYS A 80 -16.46 -0.79 -13.03
CA LYS A 80 -15.09 -1.18 -12.71
C LYS A 80 -14.10 -0.49 -13.65
N VAL A 81 -13.05 0.09 -13.09
CA VAL A 81 -12.03 0.88 -13.77
C VAL A 81 -10.63 0.46 -13.33
N GLY A 82 -9.62 0.83 -14.10
CA GLY A 82 -8.20 0.57 -13.78
C GLY A 82 -7.34 0.71 -15.03
N LEU A 83 -6.11 1.19 -14.87
CA LEU A 83 -5.16 1.41 -15.98
C LEU A 83 -4.30 0.17 -16.27
N GLY A 84 -4.21 -0.76 -15.33
CA GLY A 84 -3.58 -2.07 -15.51
C GLY A 84 -2.06 -2.06 -15.50
N LEU A 85 -1.41 -1.19 -14.72
CA LEU A 85 0.06 -1.21 -14.56
C LEU A 85 0.57 -2.57 -14.08
N TRP A 86 -0.21 -3.32 -13.30
CA TRP A 86 0.12 -4.68 -12.87
C TRP A 86 0.23 -5.71 -14.00
N ASN A 87 -0.23 -5.40 -15.23
CA ASN A 87 0.11 -6.21 -16.40
C ASN A 87 1.62 -6.20 -16.73
N TYR A 88 2.38 -5.27 -16.14
CA TYR A 88 3.82 -5.12 -16.31
C TYR A 88 4.56 -5.23 -14.96
N PRO A 89 4.73 -6.44 -14.40
CA PRO A 89 5.23 -6.64 -13.04
C PRO A 89 6.55 -5.94 -12.73
N TRP A 90 7.52 -5.99 -13.66
CA TRP A 90 8.81 -5.33 -13.49
C TRP A 90 8.70 -3.81 -13.49
N ILE A 91 7.81 -3.24 -14.30
CA ILE A 91 7.59 -1.80 -14.33
C ILE A 91 6.93 -1.35 -13.01
N ALA A 92 5.90 -2.08 -12.56
CA ALA A 92 5.24 -1.83 -11.28
C ALA A 92 6.25 -1.89 -10.12
N PHE A 93 7.06 -2.95 -10.06
CA PHE A 93 8.09 -3.14 -9.04
C PHE A 93 9.14 -2.01 -9.05
N LEU A 94 9.67 -1.64 -10.21
CA LEU A 94 10.67 -0.57 -10.33
C LEU A 94 10.10 0.80 -9.96
N LEU A 95 8.84 1.07 -10.33
CA LEU A 95 8.16 2.31 -9.92
C LEU A 95 7.96 2.37 -8.42
N GLU A 96 7.57 1.26 -7.78
CA GLU A 96 7.39 1.20 -6.34
C GLU A 96 8.71 1.37 -5.58
N VAL A 97 9.76 0.63 -5.98
CA VAL A 97 11.11 0.80 -5.41
C VAL A 97 11.65 2.21 -5.65
N GLY A 98 11.45 2.76 -6.84
CA GLY A 98 11.84 4.14 -7.17
C GLY A 98 11.12 5.18 -6.32
N PHE A 99 9.81 5.01 -6.10
CA PHE A 99 9.03 5.87 -5.23
C PHE A 99 9.52 5.79 -3.78
N PHE A 100 9.80 4.59 -3.27
CA PHE A 100 10.36 4.41 -1.93
C PHE A 100 11.73 5.11 -1.80
N ILE A 101 12.66 4.86 -2.72
CA ILE A 101 13.99 5.51 -2.69
C ILE A 101 13.86 7.02 -2.78
N GLY A 102 13.00 7.54 -3.66
CA GLY A 102 12.74 8.97 -3.82
C GLY A 102 12.15 9.61 -2.57
N ALA A 103 11.15 8.97 -1.95
CA ALA A 103 10.54 9.41 -0.70
C ALA A 103 11.57 9.40 0.44
N GLY A 104 12.37 8.33 0.55
CA GLY A 104 13.46 8.23 1.51
C GLY A 104 14.49 9.36 1.33
N TYR A 105 14.95 9.58 0.10
CA TYR A 105 15.84 10.69 -0.21
C TYR A 105 15.24 12.04 0.19
N TYR A 106 14.00 12.33 -0.22
CA TYR A 106 13.34 13.58 0.12
C TYR A 106 13.22 13.81 1.63
N LEU A 107 12.88 12.74 2.38
CA LEU A 107 12.73 12.80 3.83
C LEU A 107 14.07 12.93 4.57
N TYR A 108 15.18 12.41 4.03
CA TYR A 108 16.45 12.29 4.75
C TYR A 108 17.63 13.05 4.13
N LYS A 109 17.45 13.79 3.03
CA LYS A 109 18.52 14.57 2.34
C LYS A 109 19.29 15.57 3.21
N GLY A 110 18.76 15.96 4.37
CA GLY A 110 19.42 16.84 5.35
C GLY A 110 19.74 16.17 6.69
N SER A 111 19.66 14.84 6.77
CA SER A 111 19.93 14.10 8.00
C SER A 111 21.43 13.88 8.20
N GLU A 112 21.95 14.20 9.40
CA GLU A 112 23.33 13.93 9.79
C GLU A 112 23.61 12.42 9.95
N ASN A 113 22.55 11.61 10.14
CA ASN A 113 22.66 10.17 10.30
C ASN A 113 21.76 9.42 9.31
N LEU A 114 22.36 9.03 8.18
CA LEU A 114 21.70 8.23 7.16
C LEU A 114 21.69 6.72 7.45
N LYS A 115 22.40 6.24 8.49
CA LYS A 115 22.49 4.80 8.76
C LYS A 115 21.13 4.16 9.03
N ARG A 116 20.29 4.78 9.87
CA ARG A 116 18.97 4.23 10.22
C ARG A 116 17.98 4.26 9.05
N PRO A 117 17.86 5.37 8.29
CA PRO A 117 17.09 5.39 7.07
C PRO A 117 17.56 4.34 6.06
N ILE A 118 18.86 4.21 5.82
CA ILE A 118 19.40 3.21 4.88
C ILE A 118 19.02 1.80 5.34
N ILE A 119 19.13 1.48 6.64
CA ILE A 119 18.69 0.17 7.16
C ILE A 119 17.21 -0.07 6.89
N LEU A 120 16.34 0.90 7.20
CA LEU A 120 14.90 0.79 6.94
C LEU A 120 14.61 0.57 5.44
N MET A 121 15.23 1.37 4.57
CA MET A 121 15.01 1.31 3.13
C MET A 121 15.51 0.00 2.53
N THR A 122 16.71 -0.43 2.90
CA THR A 122 17.29 -1.71 2.48
C THR A 122 16.42 -2.87 2.96
N PHE A 123 15.93 -2.82 4.20
CA PHE A 123 15.03 -3.84 4.75
C PHE A 123 13.69 -3.87 3.97
N LEU A 124 13.09 -2.72 3.65
CA LEU A 124 11.89 -2.68 2.80
C LEU A 124 12.11 -3.32 1.44
N VAL A 125 13.17 -2.95 0.72
CA VAL A 125 13.43 -3.47 -0.63
C VAL A 125 13.76 -4.97 -0.62
N ILE A 126 14.61 -5.42 0.32
CA ILE A 126 15.00 -6.84 0.43
C ILE A 126 13.80 -7.74 0.73
N PHE A 127 12.88 -7.29 1.57
CA PHE A 127 11.72 -8.10 1.96
C PHE A 127 10.53 -7.94 1.01
N TYR A 128 10.48 -6.86 0.22
CA TYR A 128 9.45 -6.65 -0.81
C TYR A 128 9.68 -7.47 -2.09
N ALA A 129 10.92 -7.61 -2.57
CA ALA A 129 11.17 -8.36 -3.81
C ALA A 129 10.71 -9.84 -3.76
N PRO A 130 10.96 -10.60 -2.67
CA PRO A 130 10.51 -11.99 -2.56
C PRO A 130 8.99 -12.13 -2.50
N THR A 131 8.24 -11.16 -1.94
CA THR A 131 6.78 -11.27 -1.91
C THR A 131 6.18 -11.24 -3.32
N MET A 132 6.89 -10.64 -4.27
CA MET A 132 6.47 -10.57 -5.68
C MET A 132 7.03 -11.70 -6.53
N PHE A 133 8.31 -12.04 -6.40
CA PHE A 133 8.96 -12.95 -7.35
C PHE A 133 9.33 -14.32 -6.79
N ALA A 134 9.11 -14.58 -5.51
CA ALA A 134 9.27 -15.93 -5.00
C ALA A 134 8.28 -16.89 -5.70
N PRO A 135 8.71 -18.13 -6.02
CA PRO A 135 7.79 -19.17 -6.47
C PRO A 135 6.63 -19.31 -5.50
N GLU A 136 5.45 -19.63 -6.03
CA GLU A 136 4.31 -19.97 -5.17
C GLU A 136 4.69 -21.19 -4.32
N GLY A 137 4.88 -20.94 -3.03
CA GLY A 137 5.09 -21.99 -2.05
C GLY A 137 3.75 -22.39 -1.44
N GLU A 138 3.60 -23.67 -1.09
CA GLU A 138 2.48 -24.16 -0.27
C GLU A 138 2.68 -23.75 1.19
N VAL A 139 2.77 -22.45 1.46
CA VAL A 139 2.84 -21.93 2.82
C VAL A 139 1.40 -21.80 3.34
N PRO A 140 1.06 -22.41 4.49
CA PRO A 140 -0.28 -22.30 5.05
C PRO A 140 -0.69 -20.84 5.23
N VAL A 141 -1.94 -20.50 4.89
CA VAL A 141 -2.47 -19.11 4.96
C VAL A 141 -2.25 -18.48 6.33
N ALA A 142 -2.39 -19.26 7.41
CA ALA A 142 -2.14 -18.80 8.78
C ALA A 142 -0.68 -18.35 8.98
N VAL A 143 0.29 -19.12 8.46
CA VAL A 143 1.72 -18.79 8.54
C VAL A 143 2.02 -17.53 7.74
N MET A 144 1.51 -17.42 6.50
CA MET A 144 1.67 -16.20 5.71
C MET A 144 1.07 -14.98 6.41
N SER A 145 -0.14 -15.12 6.97
CA SER A 145 -0.81 -14.02 7.69
C SER A 145 0.01 -13.55 8.89
N ILE A 146 0.55 -14.47 9.70
CA ILE A 146 1.40 -14.16 10.84
C ILE A 146 2.69 -13.46 10.39
N LEU A 147 3.34 -13.98 9.34
CA LEU A 147 4.56 -13.38 8.79
C LEU A 147 4.30 -11.96 8.27
N SER A 148 3.24 -11.76 7.48
CA SER A 148 2.85 -10.45 6.96
C SER A 148 2.57 -9.43 8.07
N LEU A 149 1.79 -9.83 9.09
CA LEU A 149 1.51 -8.96 10.25
C LEU A 149 2.80 -8.65 11.04
N SER A 150 3.68 -9.63 11.21
CA SER A 150 4.96 -9.44 11.89
C SER A 150 5.84 -8.45 11.14
N PHE A 151 5.91 -8.54 9.81
CA PHE A 151 6.64 -7.58 8.99
C PHE A 151 6.07 -6.17 9.09
N TYR A 152 4.74 -6.00 9.08
CA TYR A 152 4.13 -4.67 9.29
C TYR A 152 4.54 -4.04 10.62
N ILE A 153 4.55 -4.81 11.71
CA ILE A 153 4.98 -4.33 13.03
C ILE A 153 6.47 -3.96 13.01
N ILE A 154 7.31 -4.80 12.40
CA ILE A 154 8.76 -4.54 12.29
C ILE A 154 9.03 -3.28 11.46
N PHE A 155 8.36 -3.10 10.33
CA PHE A 155 8.50 -1.89 9.51
C PHE A 155 8.08 -0.63 10.26
N ALA A 156 6.95 -0.68 10.97
CA ALA A 156 6.51 0.43 11.80
C ALA A 156 7.52 0.77 12.92
N ALA A 157 8.08 -0.25 13.58
CA ALA A 157 9.09 -0.06 14.62
C ALA A 157 10.40 0.53 14.05
N LEU A 158 10.85 0.07 12.88
CA LEU A 158 12.03 0.61 12.19
C LEU A 158 11.81 2.05 11.73
N ALA A 159 10.62 2.39 11.22
CA ALA A 159 10.26 3.75 10.84
C ALA A 159 10.30 4.70 12.03
N TRP A 160 9.68 4.32 13.15
CA TRP A 160 9.72 5.08 14.40
C TRP A 160 11.15 5.25 14.94
N TRP A 161 11.96 4.18 14.92
CA TRP A 161 13.36 4.24 15.36
C TRP A 161 14.23 5.14 14.46
N SER A 162 13.93 5.18 13.15
CA SER A 162 14.58 6.05 12.18
C SER A 162 14.27 7.53 12.42
N GLU A 163 13.05 7.85 12.86
CA GLU A 163 12.62 9.22 13.15
C GLU A 163 13.29 9.83 14.40
N LYS A 164 13.60 9.02 15.41
CA LYS A 164 14.10 9.47 16.73
C LYS A 164 15.38 10.33 16.75
N LYS A 165 16.06 10.53 15.62
CA LYS A 165 17.26 11.39 15.51
C LYS A 165 17.17 12.46 14.42
N LYS A 166 15.96 12.83 13.98
CA LYS A 166 15.74 14.04 13.16
C LYS A 166 15.85 15.35 13.96
N LYS A 167 16.36 15.31 15.19
CA LYS A 167 16.69 16.47 16.03
C LYS A 167 18.17 16.46 16.33
#